data_AF-A0A4Y9IXG0-F1
#
_entry.id   AF-A0A4Y9IXG0-F1
#
_cell.length_a   1.000
_cell.length_b   1.000
_cell.length_c   1.000
_cell.angle_alpha   90.00
_cell.angle_beta   90.00
_cell.angle_gamma   90.00
#
_symmetry.space_group_name_H-M   'P 1'
#
loop_
_entity.id
_entity.type
_entity.pdbx_description
1 polymer ?
#
loop_
_entity_poly.entity_id
_entity_poly.type
_entity_poly.pdbx_seq_one_letter_code
_entity_poly.pdbx_strand_id
1 'polypeptide(L)'
;MTLPDNLTYSQFLDLADRSPSLEGVWIYRLEHTFLSNGVVYPEFDIYTNEYLFLTLEDAERLMRESFVNREATYRFVITQLPVGRDIGEETGASWTYGPNGVLIDFRSTTTGGDTISSCFFGRHRTRILFRKGDIVEVVGRDSVRLAVVADDGPTVDRFWERYERSKDGMGYLADARDDCYYVLDGPGECCHDHADALSMMKPCRSVPEEIAGVLKSFIK
;
A
#
# COMPACT_ATOMS: atom_id res chain seq x y z
N MET A 1 18.27 -14.73 2.03
CA MET A 1 18.25 -13.84 3.21
C MET A 1 17.54 -14.61 4.31
N THR A 2 18.11 -14.77 5.50
CA THR A 2 17.57 -15.70 6.51
C THR A 2 17.26 -14.93 7.79
N LEU A 3 15.98 -14.75 8.09
CA LEU A 3 15.55 -14.29 9.41
C LEU A 3 16.01 -15.30 10.48
N PRO A 4 16.23 -14.84 11.72
CA PRO A 4 16.40 -15.75 12.86
C PRO A 4 15.24 -16.73 12.93
N ASP A 5 15.49 -18.01 13.21
CA ASP A 5 14.49 -19.08 13.31
C ASP A 5 13.86 -19.21 14.71
N ASN A 6 14.24 -18.30 15.62
CA ASN A 6 13.87 -18.29 17.03
C ASN A 6 13.05 -17.04 17.45
N LEU A 7 12.48 -16.28 16.50
CA LEU A 7 11.58 -15.19 16.83
C LEU A 7 10.36 -15.76 17.56
N THR A 8 9.98 -15.12 18.66
CA THR A 8 8.67 -15.33 19.30
C THR A 8 7.58 -14.59 18.53
N TYR A 9 6.32 -15.01 18.68
CA TYR A 9 5.18 -14.29 18.09
C TYR A 9 5.14 -12.82 18.54
N SER A 10 5.49 -12.52 19.80
CA SER A 10 5.57 -11.14 20.29
C SER A 10 6.61 -10.32 19.54
N GLN A 11 7.82 -10.85 19.35
CA GLN A 11 8.86 -10.15 18.59
C GLN A 11 8.46 -9.98 17.11
N PHE A 12 7.78 -10.97 16.54
CA PHE A 12 7.26 -10.90 15.18
C PHE A 12 6.18 -9.80 15.03
N LEU A 13 5.31 -9.69 16.03
CA LEU A 13 4.30 -8.64 16.13
C LEU A 13 4.94 -7.25 16.26
N ASP A 14 5.95 -7.10 17.12
CA ASP A 14 6.69 -5.83 17.28
C ASP A 14 7.37 -5.42 15.96
N LEU A 15 7.93 -6.40 15.23
CA LEU A 15 8.51 -6.16 13.90
C LEU A 15 7.45 -5.75 12.87
N ALA A 16 6.24 -6.29 12.94
CA ALA A 16 5.13 -5.92 12.06
C ALA A 16 4.55 -4.53 12.36
N ASP A 17 4.51 -4.13 13.63
CA ASP A 17 3.96 -2.84 14.07
C ASP A 17 5.01 -1.72 14.13
N ARG A 18 6.23 -2.00 13.65
CA ARG A 18 7.31 -1.01 13.65
C ARG A 18 6.94 0.25 12.87
N SER A 19 7.25 1.39 13.47
CA SER A 19 7.17 2.67 12.79
C SER A 19 8.17 2.75 11.63
N PRO A 20 7.86 3.52 10.57
CA PRO A 20 8.83 3.90 9.56
C PRO A 20 10.09 4.50 10.19
N SER A 21 11.26 3.98 9.82
CA SER A 21 12.52 4.59 10.23
C SER A 21 12.77 5.85 9.40
N LEU A 22 13.13 6.94 10.07
CA LEU A 22 13.60 8.17 9.44
C LEU A 22 15.13 8.29 9.47
N GLU A 23 15.82 7.30 10.04
CA GLU A 23 17.28 7.27 10.11
C GLU A 23 17.88 7.04 8.72
N GLY A 24 18.99 7.72 8.44
CA GLY A 24 19.68 7.65 7.15
C GLY A 24 19.52 8.93 6.32
N VAL A 25 20.06 8.89 5.09
CA VAL A 25 19.99 10.01 4.15
C VAL A 25 18.96 9.66 3.07
N TRP A 26 17.79 10.30 3.17
CA TRP A 26 16.65 10.06 2.29
C TRP A 26 16.30 11.33 1.50
N ILE A 27 15.84 11.12 0.28
CA ILE A 27 15.02 12.11 -0.44
C ILE A 27 13.56 11.67 -0.29
N TYR A 28 12.66 12.60 -0.02
CA TYR A 28 11.24 12.34 0.09
C TYR A 28 10.55 12.77 -1.19
N ARG A 29 10.04 11.80 -1.95
CA ARG A 29 9.21 12.06 -3.14
C ARG A 29 7.76 12.17 -2.71
N LEU A 30 7.17 13.34 -2.92
CA LEU A 30 5.73 13.57 -2.80
C LEU A 30 5.08 13.42 -4.18
N GLU A 31 4.21 12.45 -4.31
CA GLU A 31 3.30 12.24 -5.44
C GLU A 31 1.94 12.85 -5.08
N HIS A 32 1.50 13.84 -5.85
CA HIS A 32 0.18 14.47 -5.74
C HIS A 32 -0.67 14.03 -6.92
N THR A 33 -1.66 13.18 -6.64
CA THR A 33 -2.57 12.63 -7.66
C THR A 33 -3.87 13.43 -7.73
N PHE A 34 -4.27 13.77 -8.95
CA PHE A 34 -5.47 14.52 -9.28
C PHE A 34 -6.42 13.70 -10.15
N LEU A 35 -7.70 14.06 -10.10
CA LEU A 35 -8.72 13.59 -11.03
C LEU A 35 -8.58 14.34 -12.36
N SER A 36 -8.48 13.61 -13.47
CA SER A 36 -8.31 14.24 -14.79
C SER A 36 -9.65 14.78 -15.34
N ASN A 37 -10.72 13.97 -15.30
CA ASN A 37 -12.02 14.29 -15.88
C ASN A 37 -13.20 13.99 -14.93
N GLY A 38 -12.94 13.97 -13.62
CA GLY A 38 -13.90 13.50 -12.61
C GLY A 38 -13.91 11.98 -12.49
N VAL A 39 -14.91 11.45 -11.79
CA VAL A 39 -15.01 10.03 -11.42
C VAL A 39 -16.18 9.40 -12.16
N VAL A 40 -15.87 8.42 -13.01
CA VAL A 40 -16.85 7.57 -13.69
C VAL A 40 -16.42 6.12 -13.42
N TYR A 41 -17.29 5.33 -12.81
CA TYR A 41 -17.00 3.90 -12.59
C TYR A 41 -17.34 3.07 -13.82
N PRO A 42 -16.65 1.94 -14.05
CA PRO A 42 -15.73 1.24 -13.12
C PRO A 42 -14.28 1.73 -13.12
N GLU A 43 -13.88 2.61 -14.04
CA GLU A 43 -12.50 3.10 -14.13
C GLU A 43 -12.48 4.58 -14.55
N PHE A 44 -11.61 5.38 -13.92
CA PHE A 44 -11.44 6.79 -14.22
C PHE A 44 -9.97 7.21 -14.28
N ASP A 45 -9.70 8.25 -15.06
CA ASP A 45 -8.35 8.75 -15.29
C ASP A 45 -7.86 9.65 -14.16
N ILE A 46 -6.58 9.51 -13.83
CA ILE A 46 -5.85 10.34 -12.90
C ILE A 46 -4.59 10.91 -13.55
N TYR A 47 -4.00 11.91 -12.91
CA TYR A 47 -2.70 12.45 -13.27
C TYR A 47 -1.90 12.75 -12.01
N THR A 48 -0.59 12.54 -12.04
CA THR A 48 0.27 12.69 -10.86
C THR A 48 1.40 13.69 -11.13
N ASN A 49 1.56 14.64 -10.21
CA ASN A 49 2.74 15.49 -10.12
C ASN A 49 3.69 14.96 -9.04
N GLU A 50 5.00 15.13 -9.27
CA GLU A 50 6.03 14.73 -8.31
C GLU A 50 6.84 15.92 -7.81
N TYR A 51 7.15 15.91 -6.52
CA TYR A 51 7.98 16.91 -5.84
C TYR A 51 9.00 16.20 -4.96
N LEU A 52 10.20 16.77 -4.84
CA LEU A 52 11.29 16.18 -4.05
C LEU A 52 11.67 17.09 -2.88
N PHE A 53 11.86 16.47 -1.72
CA PHE A 53 12.20 17.15 -0.47
C PHE A 53 13.34 16.46 0.25
N LEU A 54 14.03 17.21 1.10
CA LEU A 54 15.09 16.67 1.96
C LEU A 54 14.54 16.15 3.29
N THR A 55 13.31 16.53 3.66
CA THR A 55 12.67 16.09 4.90
C THR A 55 11.23 15.67 4.65
N LEU A 56 10.73 14.72 5.47
CA LEU A 56 9.33 14.34 5.48
C LEU A 56 8.44 15.53 5.86
N GLU A 57 8.87 16.33 6.84
CA GLU A 57 8.14 17.49 7.33
C GLU A 57 7.89 18.53 6.22
N ASP A 58 8.89 18.80 5.37
CA ASP A 58 8.74 19.72 4.24
C ASP A 58 7.76 19.20 3.19
N ALA A 59 7.83 17.91 2.88
CA ALA A 59 6.90 17.25 1.95
C ALA A 59 5.46 17.34 2.47
N GLU A 60 5.25 16.98 3.75
CA GLU A 60 3.93 17.09 4.38
C GLU A 60 3.46 18.54 4.50
N ARG A 61 4.37 19.49 4.72
CA ARG A 61 4.04 20.91 4.74
C ARG A 61 3.53 21.36 3.38
N LEU A 62 4.19 21.01 2.26
CA LEU A 62 3.67 21.36 0.94
C LEU A 62 2.29 20.73 0.68
N MET A 63 2.12 19.46 1.03
CA MET A 63 0.82 18.77 0.94
C MET A 63 -0.28 19.54 1.70
N ARG A 64 0.03 19.98 2.93
CA ARG A 64 -0.88 20.79 3.75
C ARG A 64 -1.02 22.23 3.24
N GLU A 65 -0.06 22.83 2.56
CA GLU A 65 -0.21 24.21 2.06
C GLU A 65 -0.93 24.26 0.71
N SER A 66 -0.84 23.18 -0.08
CA SER A 66 -1.39 23.05 -1.43
C SER A 66 -2.93 22.85 -1.47
N PHE A 67 -3.65 23.26 -0.42
CA PHE A 67 -5.12 23.19 -0.28
C PHE A 67 -5.92 24.04 -1.30
N VAL A 68 -5.30 24.64 -2.30
CA VAL A 68 -5.95 25.59 -3.22
C VAL A 68 -6.96 24.92 -4.16
N ASN A 69 -6.93 23.59 -4.35
CA ASN A 69 -7.94 22.89 -5.15
C ASN A 69 -8.31 21.48 -4.62
N ARG A 70 -9.06 21.44 -3.51
CA ARG A 70 -9.52 20.19 -2.87
C ARG A 70 -10.42 19.33 -3.76
N GLU A 71 -11.15 19.94 -4.70
CA GLU A 71 -12.15 19.19 -5.49
C GLU A 71 -11.52 18.26 -6.54
N ALA A 72 -10.33 18.61 -7.04
CA ALA A 72 -9.61 17.80 -8.02
C ALA A 72 -8.55 16.87 -7.40
N THR A 73 -8.18 17.07 -6.13
CA THR A 73 -7.18 16.22 -5.46
C THR A 73 -7.78 14.86 -5.13
N TYR A 74 -7.09 13.79 -5.52
CA TYR A 74 -7.50 12.41 -5.24
C TYR A 74 -6.76 11.83 -4.03
N ARG A 75 -5.42 11.90 -4.02
CA ARG A 75 -4.58 11.43 -2.91
C ARG A 75 -3.18 12.03 -2.95
N PHE A 76 -2.42 11.80 -1.88
CA PHE A 76 -0.98 12.04 -1.84
C PHE A 76 -0.25 10.78 -1.41
N VAL A 77 0.94 10.56 -1.94
CA VAL A 77 1.87 9.52 -1.47
C VAL A 77 3.24 10.16 -1.24
N ILE A 78 3.83 9.90 -0.07
CA ILE A 78 5.22 10.27 0.18
C ILE A 78 6.05 8.99 0.24
N THR A 79 7.16 8.91 -0.47
CA THR A 79 8.05 7.75 -0.48
C THR A 79 9.50 8.18 -0.23
N GLN A 80 10.19 7.45 0.64
CA GLN A 80 11.64 7.58 0.84
C GLN A 80 12.41 6.97 -0.33
N LEU A 81 13.26 7.79 -0.95
CA LEU A 81 14.19 7.39 -2.00
C LEU A 81 15.62 7.40 -1.46
N PRO A 82 16.40 6.33 -1.68
CA PRO A 82 17.78 6.27 -1.21
C PRO A 82 18.67 7.23 -2.00
N VAL A 83 19.63 7.87 -1.33
CA VAL A 83 20.65 8.70 -2.01
C VAL A 83 21.79 7.81 -2.51
N GLY A 84 22.09 7.89 -3.81
CA GLY A 84 23.22 7.20 -4.43
C GLY A 84 23.00 5.70 -4.65
N ARG A 85 21.76 5.22 -4.59
CA ARG A 85 21.38 3.82 -4.86
C ARG A 85 20.29 3.73 -5.92
N ASP A 86 20.06 2.53 -6.46
CA ASP A 86 19.04 2.29 -7.47
C ASP A 86 17.63 2.29 -6.85
N ILE A 87 16.80 3.23 -7.29
CA ILE A 87 15.41 3.38 -6.85
C ILE A 87 14.49 2.24 -7.33
N GLY A 88 14.89 1.50 -8.36
CA GLY A 88 14.16 0.32 -8.83
C GLY A 88 14.38 -0.92 -7.96
N GLU A 89 15.45 -0.92 -7.16
CA GLU A 89 15.81 -2.02 -6.25
C GLU A 89 15.61 -1.65 -4.78
N GLU A 90 15.73 -0.36 -4.42
CA GLU A 90 15.66 0.11 -3.05
C GLU A 90 14.79 1.36 -2.87
N THR A 91 13.87 1.26 -1.92
CA THR A 91 12.99 2.33 -1.44
C THR A 91 12.82 2.18 0.06
N GLY A 92 12.75 3.30 0.77
CA GLY A 92 12.45 3.30 2.19
C GLY A 92 10.96 3.14 2.46
N ALA A 93 10.51 3.76 3.55
CA ALA A 93 9.11 3.83 3.91
C ALA A 93 8.28 4.70 2.97
N SER A 94 6.97 4.43 2.96
CA SER A 94 5.98 5.20 2.22
C SER A 94 4.76 5.51 3.07
N TRP A 95 4.08 6.62 2.78
CA TRP A 95 2.88 7.09 3.47
C TRP A 95 1.83 7.52 2.46
N THR A 96 0.61 7.00 2.59
CA THR A 96 -0.54 7.38 1.76
C THR A 96 -1.48 8.27 2.56
N TYR A 97 -1.84 9.41 1.98
CA TYR A 97 -2.75 10.38 2.57
C TYR A 97 -3.97 10.57 1.66
N GLY A 98 -5.11 10.82 2.30
CA GLY A 98 -6.33 11.18 1.59
C GLY A 98 -6.26 12.59 0.98
N PRO A 99 -7.29 12.99 0.23
CA PRO A 99 -7.33 14.29 -0.45
C PRO A 99 -7.38 15.48 0.52
N ASN A 100 -7.68 15.24 1.79
CA ASN A 100 -7.66 16.23 2.87
C ASN A 100 -6.30 16.30 3.61
N GLY A 101 -5.29 15.55 3.17
CA GLY A 101 -3.98 15.47 3.82
C GLY A 101 -3.97 14.65 5.12
N VAL A 102 -5.03 13.90 5.42
CA VAL A 102 -5.07 12.97 6.56
C VAL A 102 -4.39 11.67 6.16
N LEU A 103 -3.48 11.18 7.01
CA LEU A 103 -2.80 9.90 6.83
C LEU A 103 -3.85 8.78 6.79
N ILE A 104 -3.86 8.01 5.71
CA ILE A 104 -4.67 6.79 5.58
C ILE A 104 -3.86 5.61 6.07
N ASP A 105 -2.60 5.50 5.62
CA ASP A 105 -1.78 4.34 5.89
C ASP A 105 -0.29 4.59 5.58
N PHE A 106 0.56 3.64 5.96
CA PHE A 106 1.99 3.67 5.65
C PHE A 106 2.59 2.27 5.43
N ARG A 107 3.81 2.21 4.93
CA ARG A 107 4.65 1.01 4.88
C ARG A 107 5.98 1.34 5.51
N SER A 108 6.43 0.50 6.43
CA SER A 108 7.75 0.61 7.08
C SER A 108 8.77 -0.39 6.55
N THR A 109 8.34 -1.40 5.78
CA THR A 109 9.23 -2.34 5.09
C THR A 109 9.91 -1.66 3.90
N THR A 110 11.23 -1.72 3.86
CA THR A 110 12.03 -1.20 2.74
C THR A 110 12.05 -2.22 1.61
N THR A 111 12.15 -1.76 0.36
CA THR A 111 12.66 -2.63 -0.71
C THR A 111 14.18 -2.55 -0.63
N GLY A 112 14.90 -3.67 -0.68
CA GLY A 112 16.35 -3.69 -0.43
C GLY A 112 16.74 -3.39 1.03
N GLY A 113 18.04 -3.47 1.34
CA GLY A 113 18.59 -3.20 2.67
C GLY A 113 18.94 -4.44 3.51
N ASP A 114 18.94 -4.28 4.83
CA ASP A 114 19.25 -5.37 5.76
C ASP A 114 18.10 -6.40 5.85
N THR A 115 18.37 -7.54 6.50
CA THR A 115 17.43 -8.66 6.52
C THR A 115 16.12 -8.37 7.25
N ILE A 116 16.11 -7.48 8.26
CA ILE A 116 14.91 -7.25 9.06
C ILE A 116 14.07 -6.12 8.46
N SER A 117 14.71 -5.03 8.02
CA SER A 117 14.04 -3.88 7.40
C SER A 117 13.33 -4.25 6.10
N SER A 118 13.92 -5.15 5.30
CA SER A 118 13.37 -5.61 4.03
C SER A 118 12.36 -6.75 4.14
N CYS A 119 12.25 -7.38 5.31
CA CYS A 119 11.23 -8.41 5.54
C CYS A 119 9.88 -7.79 5.88
N PHE A 120 8.83 -8.31 5.26
CA PHE A 120 7.46 -7.99 5.60
C PHE A 120 6.90 -9.02 6.57
N PHE A 121 6.28 -8.55 7.66
CA PHE A 121 5.80 -9.38 8.76
C PHE A 121 4.27 -9.42 8.84
N GLY A 122 3.59 -8.98 7.77
CA GLY A 122 2.16 -8.74 7.79
C GLY A 122 1.79 -7.42 8.46
N ARG A 123 0.51 -7.10 8.39
CA ARG A 123 -0.13 -5.92 8.98
C ARG A 123 -0.84 -6.29 10.26
N HIS A 124 -0.66 -5.46 11.29
CA HIS A 124 -1.46 -5.56 12.50
C HIS A 124 -2.95 -5.43 12.15
N ARG A 125 -3.84 -6.14 12.87
CA ARG A 125 -5.28 -6.16 12.55
C ARG A 125 -5.94 -4.79 12.54
N THR A 126 -5.41 -3.84 13.32
CA THR A 126 -5.88 -2.44 13.34
C THR A 126 -5.49 -1.64 12.09
N ARG A 127 -4.54 -2.14 11.29
CA ARG A 127 -4.04 -1.54 10.05
C ARG A 127 -4.53 -2.26 8.79
N ILE A 128 -5.44 -3.22 8.94
CA ILE A 128 -6.16 -3.84 7.84
C ILE A 128 -7.34 -2.91 7.49
N LEU A 129 -7.27 -2.28 6.31
CA LEU A 129 -8.24 -1.28 5.88
C LEU A 129 -9.47 -1.89 5.20
N PHE A 130 -9.30 -3.06 4.58
CA PHE A 130 -10.31 -3.71 3.77
C PHE A 130 -10.43 -5.19 4.12
N ARG A 131 -11.62 -5.76 3.92
CA ARG A 131 -11.96 -7.16 4.16
C ARG A 131 -12.52 -7.80 2.91
N LYS A 132 -12.52 -9.14 2.88
CA LYS A 132 -13.17 -9.89 1.80
C LYS A 132 -14.59 -9.38 1.55
N GLY A 133 -14.91 -9.05 0.30
CA GLY A 133 -16.20 -8.51 -0.13
C GLY A 133 -16.26 -6.98 -0.25
N ASP A 134 -15.27 -6.26 0.27
CA ASP A 134 -15.20 -4.80 0.11
C ASP A 134 -14.93 -4.43 -1.35
N ILE A 135 -15.67 -3.45 -1.87
CA ILE A 135 -15.38 -2.83 -3.17
C ILE A 135 -14.42 -1.67 -2.92
N VAL A 136 -13.33 -1.66 -3.68
CA VAL A 136 -12.19 -0.75 -3.48
C VAL A 136 -11.79 -0.11 -4.81
N GLU A 137 -11.14 1.04 -4.71
CA GLU A 137 -10.42 1.67 -5.80
C GLU A 137 -8.97 1.21 -5.76
N VAL A 138 -8.49 0.61 -6.85
CA VAL A 138 -7.09 0.24 -7.06
C VAL A 138 -6.45 1.29 -7.95
N VAL A 139 -5.46 1.98 -7.38
CA VAL A 139 -4.78 3.09 -8.03
C VAL A 139 -3.62 2.56 -8.87
N GLY A 140 -3.75 2.69 -10.18
CA GLY A 140 -2.69 2.42 -11.15
C GLY A 140 -1.80 3.65 -11.39
N ARG A 141 -1.08 3.63 -12.51
CA ARG A 141 -0.22 4.75 -12.93
C ARG A 141 -1.05 5.95 -13.41
N ASP A 142 -1.96 5.71 -14.34
CA ASP A 142 -2.71 6.75 -15.06
C ASP A 142 -4.22 6.65 -14.85
N SER A 143 -4.70 5.59 -14.18
CA SER A 143 -6.11 5.36 -13.92
C SER A 143 -6.35 4.71 -12.55
N VAL A 144 -7.60 4.79 -12.09
CA VAL A 144 -8.10 4.10 -10.91
C VAL A 144 -9.24 3.20 -11.36
N ARG A 145 -9.16 1.92 -11.01
CA ARG A 145 -10.19 0.91 -11.34
C ARG A 145 -10.87 0.40 -10.08
N LEU A 146 -12.15 0.05 -10.17
CA LEU A 146 -12.84 -0.68 -9.13
C LEU A 146 -12.43 -2.16 -9.15
N ALA A 147 -12.25 -2.71 -7.96
CA ALA A 147 -12.07 -4.13 -7.73
C ALA A 147 -12.83 -4.55 -6.47
N VAL A 148 -12.94 -5.85 -6.24
CA VAL A 148 -13.47 -6.41 -5.00
C VAL A 148 -12.39 -7.22 -4.29
N VAL A 149 -12.29 -7.06 -2.98
CA VAL A 149 -11.31 -7.78 -2.15
C VAL A 149 -11.73 -9.24 -2.02
N ALA A 150 -10.88 -10.16 -2.46
CA ALA A 150 -11.20 -11.58 -2.57
C ALA A 150 -10.71 -12.41 -1.37
N ASP A 151 -9.75 -11.92 -0.60
CA ASP A 151 -9.21 -12.58 0.59
C ASP A 151 -9.03 -11.57 1.74
N ASP A 152 -8.97 -12.05 2.97
CA ASP A 152 -8.60 -11.21 4.09
C ASP A 152 -7.16 -10.71 3.91
N GLY A 153 -6.92 -9.43 4.23
CA GLY A 153 -5.67 -8.72 3.93
C GLY A 153 -4.41 -9.39 4.50
N PRO A 154 -3.22 -8.82 4.23
CA PRO A 154 -1.94 -9.45 4.56
C PRO A 154 -1.64 -9.36 6.07
N THR A 155 -2.32 -10.16 6.90
CA THR A 155 -2.28 -10.06 8.38
C THR A 155 -1.03 -10.67 9.00
N VAL A 156 -0.61 -10.15 10.16
CA VAL A 156 0.49 -10.73 10.95
C VAL A 156 0.31 -12.23 11.20
N ASP A 157 -0.90 -12.69 11.50
CA ASP A 157 -1.17 -14.10 11.78
C ASP A 157 -0.84 -15.01 10.59
N ARG A 158 -1.24 -14.59 9.38
CA ARG A 158 -0.93 -15.31 8.13
C ARG A 158 0.57 -15.39 7.87
N PHE A 159 1.29 -14.29 8.13
CA PHE A 159 2.73 -14.23 7.92
C PHE A 159 3.52 -14.94 9.02
N TRP A 160 3.02 -14.98 10.25
CA TRP A 160 3.55 -15.81 11.32
C TRP A 160 3.49 -17.30 10.98
N GLU A 161 2.36 -17.79 10.47
CA GLU A 161 2.27 -19.18 10.01
C GLU A 161 3.24 -19.48 8.87
N ARG A 162 3.44 -18.52 7.95
CA ARG A 162 4.44 -18.63 6.88
C ARG A 162 5.87 -18.69 7.46
N TYR A 163 6.15 -17.90 8.50
CA TYR A 163 7.42 -17.94 9.22
C TYR A 163 7.65 -19.28 9.92
N GLU A 164 6.69 -19.82 10.65
CA GLU A 164 6.81 -21.14 11.29
C GLU A 164 7.10 -22.24 10.26
N ARG A 165 6.35 -22.28 9.14
CA ARG A 165 6.59 -23.23 8.05
C ARG A 165 7.96 -23.05 7.37
N SER A 166 8.53 -21.85 7.43
CA SER A 166 9.80 -21.56 6.76
C SER A 166 11.02 -22.17 7.45
N LYS A 167 10.88 -22.53 8.74
CA LYS A 167 11.92 -23.19 9.55
C LYS A 167 12.26 -24.59 9.02
N ASP A 168 11.37 -25.18 8.22
CA ASP A 168 11.55 -26.49 7.60
C ASP A 168 12.39 -26.46 6.30
N GLY A 169 13.02 -25.33 5.96
CA GLY A 169 14.21 -25.34 5.08
C GLY A 169 14.26 -24.31 3.94
N MET A 170 13.16 -23.64 3.60
CA MET A 170 13.16 -22.65 2.50
C MET A 170 13.48 -21.22 2.97
N GLY A 171 13.46 -20.98 4.28
CA GLY A 171 13.64 -19.64 4.85
C GLY A 171 12.44 -18.73 4.60
N TYR A 172 12.32 -17.68 5.40
CA TYR A 172 11.24 -16.72 5.29
C TYR A 172 11.55 -15.67 4.21
N LEU A 173 10.74 -15.66 3.16
CA LEU A 173 10.97 -14.86 1.94
C LEU A 173 9.84 -13.84 1.69
N ALA A 174 9.24 -13.30 2.75
CA ALA A 174 8.25 -12.24 2.58
C ALA A 174 8.94 -10.87 2.55
N ASP A 175 8.67 -10.09 1.51
CA ASP A 175 9.26 -8.77 1.27
C ASP A 175 8.17 -7.69 1.15
N ALA A 176 8.57 -6.45 0.86
CA ALA A 176 7.64 -5.33 0.73
C ALA A 176 6.51 -5.56 -0.31
N ARG A 177 6.69 -6.44 -1.30
CA ARG A 177 5.65 -6.76 -2.31
C ARG A 177 4.57 -7.68 -1.77
N ASP A 178 4.85 -8.42 -0.70
CA ASP A 178 3.86 -9.21 0.01
C ASP A 178 2.87 -8.34 0.82
N ASP A 179 3.13 -7.02 0.91
CA ASP A 179 2.21 -6.03 1.46
C ASP A 179 1.11 -5.64 0.46
N CYS A 180 0.33 -6.63 0.03
CA CYS A 180 -0.73 -6.50 -0.96
C CYS A 180 -2.03 -7.19 -0.52
N TYR A 181 -3.15 -6.78 -1.12
CA TYR A 181 -4.42 -7.48 -1.04
C TYR A 181 -4.67 -8.28 -2.32
N TYR A 182 -5.35 -9.40 -2.16
CA TYR A 182 -5.90 -10.16 -3.27
C TYR A 182 -7.22 -9.53 -3.72
N VAL A 183 -7.27 -9.03 -4.95
CA VAL A 183 -8.46 -8.37 -5.50
C VAL A 183 -8.86 -8.94 -6.85
N LEU A 184 -10.15 -8.85 -7.20
CA LEU A 184 -10.70 -9.24 -8.50
C LEU A 184 -11.39 -8.03 -9.16
N ASP A 185 -11.07 -7.76 -10.42
CA ASP A 185 -11.78 -6.75 -11.24
C ASP A 185 -12.54 -7.34 -12.43
N GLY A 186 -12.49 -8.66 -12.57
CA GLY A 186 -13.19 -9.41 -13.59
C GLY A 186 -13.62 -10.79 -13.09
N PRO A 187 -14.40 -11.52 -13.92
CA PRO A 187 -14.92 -12.82 -13.54
C PRO A 187 -13.81 -13.87 -13.49
N GLY A 188 -13.55 -14.37 -12.28
CA GLY A 188 -12.71 -15.54 -12.03
C GLY A 188 -11.25 -15.23 -11.70
N GLU A 189 -10.51 -16.27 -11.31
CA GLU A 189 -9.13 -16.18 -10.82
C GLU A 189 -8.16 -15.59 -11.86
N CYS A 190 -8.43 -15.66 -13.17
CA CYS A 190 -7.54 -15.05 -14.17
C CYS A 190 -7.54 -13.51 -14.14
N CYS A 191 -8.50 -12.90 -13.43
CA CYS A 191 -8.64 -11.46 -13.25
C CYS A 191 -8.20 -11.02 -11.85
N HIS A 192 -7.36 -11.82 -11.18
CA HIS A 192 -6.79 -11.40 -9.91
C HIS A 192 -5.63 -10.45 -10.08
N ASP A 193 -5.49 -9.57 -9.10
CA ASP A 193 -4.32 -8.73 -8.93
C ASP A 193 -3.87 -8.77 -7.46
N HIS A 194 -2.57 -8.58 -7.28
CA HIS A 194 -1.95 -8.35 -5.98
C HIS A 194 -1.80 -6.84 -5.80
N ALA A 195 -2.90 -6.19 -5.43
CA ALA A 195 -2.93 -4.74 -5.29
C ALA A 195 -2.13 -4.31 -4.06
N ASP A 196 -1.10 -3.50 -4.28
CA ASP A 196 -0.30 -2.88 -3.21
C ASP A 196 -1.21 -2.19 -2.19
N ALA A 197 -1.01 -2.47 -0.91
CA ALA A 197 -1.88 -1.98 0.16
C ALA A 197 -1.96 -0.44 0.22
N LEU A 198 -0.90 0.28 -0.17
CA LEU A 198 -0.87 1.74 -0.26
C LEU A 198 -1.48 2.28 -1.55
N SER A 199 -1.75 1.42 -2.54
CA SER A 199 -2.47 1.71 -3.78
C SER A 199 -3.96 1.41 -3.71
N MET A 200 -4.49 1.07 -2.54
CA MET A 200 -5.91 0.80 -2.34
C MET A 200 -6.61 1.91 -1.57
N MET A 201 -7.77 2.32 -2.08
CA MET A 201 -8.59 3.39 -1.51
C MET A 201 -10.04 2.92 -1.37
N LYS A 202 -10.78 3.51 -0.42
CA LYS A 202 -12.25 3.40 -0.44
C LYS A 202 -12.79 4.15 -1.65
N PRO A 203 -13.88 3.68 -2.29
CA PRO A 203 -14.53 4.40 -3.37
C PRO A 203 -14.81 5.86 -2.98
N CYS A 204 -14.27 6.80 -3.75
CA CYS A 204 -14.42 8.23 -3.49
C CYS A 204 -15.81 8.76 -3.87
N ARG A 205 -16.60 7.96 -4.61
CA ARG A 205 -18.01 8.19 -4.94
C ARG A 205 -18.83 6.94 -4.65
N SER A 206 -20.15 7.10 -4.61
CA SER A 206 -21.07 5.97 -4.51
C SER A 206 -20.94 5.08 -5.74
N VAL A 207 -20.68 3.79 -5.52
CA VAL A 207 -20.62 2.79 -6.59
C VAL A 207 -22.04 2.45 -7.04
N PRO A 208 -22.38 2.54 -8.34
CA PRO A 208 -23.67 2.13 -8.87
C PRO A 208 -24.01 0.68 -8.52
N GLU A 209 -25.26 0.41 -8.15
CA GLU A 209 -25.71 -0.92 -7.70
C GLU A 209 -25.45 -2.03 -8.73
N GLU A 210 -25.59 -1.71 -10.02
CA GLU A 210 -25.30 -2.64 -11.12
C GLU A 210 -23.82 -3.07 -11.12
N ILE A 211 -22.90 -2.11 -11.04
CA ILE A 211 -21.45 -2.38 -10.98
C ILE A 211 -21.11 -3.15 -9.71
N ALA A 212 -21.67 -2.72 -8.57
CA ALA A 212 -21.45 -3.39 -7.29
C ALA A 212 -21.94 -4.84 -7.29
N GLY A 213 -23.10 -5.10 -7.92
CA GLY A 213 -23.65 -6.45 -8.08
C GLY A 213 -22.76 -7.34 -8.94
N VAL A 214 -22.24 -6.82 -10.06
CA VAL A 214 -21.30 -7.53 -10.92
C VAL A 214 -20.01 -7.86 -10.16
N LEU A 215 -19.36 -6.88 -9.54
CA LEU A 215 -18.11 -7.10 -8.80
C LEU A 215 -18.28 -8.13 -7.67
N LYS A 216 -19.35 -8.01 -6.88
CA LYS A 216 -19.60 -8.96 -5.79
C LYS A 216 -19.86 -10.39 -6.28
N SER A 217 -20.36 -10.57 -7.50
CA SER A 217 -20.56 -11.90 -8.08
C SER A 217 -19.25 -12.65 -8.35
N PHE A 218 -18.11 -11.96 -8.37
CA PHE A 218 -16.80 -12.58 -8.61
C PHE A 218 -16.28 -13.33 -7.39
N ILE A 219 -16.75 -12.96 -6.20
CA ILE A 219 -16.38 -13.62 -4.95
C ILE A 219 -17.33 -14.79 -4.72
N LYS A 220 -16.79 -16.00 -4.75
CA LYS A 220 -17.48 -17.24 -4.37
C LYS A 220 -17.32 -17.54 -2.87
#